data_AF-D5U9T5-F1
#
_entry.id   AF-D5U9T5-F1
#
_cell.length_a   1.000
_cell.length_b   1.000
_cell.length_c   1.000
_cell.angle_alpha   90.00
_cell.angle_beta   90.00
_cell.angle_gamma   90.00
#
_symmetry.space_group_name_H-M   'P 1'
#
loop_
_entity.id
_entity.type
_entity.pdbx_description
1 polymer ?
#
loop_
_entity_poly.entity_id
_entity_poly.type
_entity_poly.pdbx_seq_one_letter_code
_entity_poly.pdbx_strand_id
1 'polypeptide(L)'
;MNSNIKNIINQAVYNIINNSASDNKIIELNKKHNVKIHFIPKRYRIFGGLLQSMNIQFGNFIEELMKVIISNEKRYKIIDEYSGKKSNNFYISKSNETRIDNYITSCQTTSNTDEQLEVSFKNLQKEIINDINNNKENINNSFKHDIDLLFEDKETNIIYYLEIKYNDDHDTGKFVDINRKFIKTFAYLVNELKTKEIIPILFFFNNKRMKGNIYIPENTNIRRGKQFFEKFLSIKYDDVDSYLQNLSESNEVIEMFDNLYKKVMELK
;
A
#
# COMPACT_ATOMS: atom_id res chain seq x y z
N MET A 1 7.68 -18.02 19.67
CA MET A 1 7.12 -17.23 18.56
C MET A 1 5.81 -17.87 18.13
N ASN A 2 4.73 -17.10 17.96
CA ASN A 2 3.42 -17.65 17.60
C ASN A 2 3.50 -18.27 16.19
N SER A 3 3.26 -19.58 16.05
CA SER A 3 3.33 -20.31 14.77
C SER A 3 2.43 -19.69 13.70
N ASN A 4 1.35 -19.02 14.12
CA ASN A 4 0.45 -18.31 13.24
C ASN A 4 1.12 -17.12 12.53
N ILE A 5 1.96 -16.35 13.23
CA ILE A 5 2.65 -15.17 12.66
C ILE A 5 3.67 -15.61 11.60
N LYS A 6 4.42 -16.68 11.88
CA LYS A 6 5.36 -17.28 10.93
C LYS A 6 4.63 -17.70 9.64
N ASN A 7 3.50 -18.38 9.77
CA ASN A 7 2.71 -18.82 8.62
C ASN A 7 2.16 -17.64 7.81
N ILE A 8 1.67 -16.59 8.48
CA ILE A 8 1.17 -15.37 7.82
C ILE A 8 2.27 -14.70 6.99
N ILE A 9 3.46 -14.52 7.58
CA ILE A 9 4.56 -13.85 6.90
C ILE A 9 5.10 -14.70 5.74
N ASN A 10 5.24 -16.01 5.95
CA ASN A 10 5.65 -16.94 4.89
C ASN A 10 4.62 -17.01 3.75
N GLN A 11 3.33 -16.87 4.05
CA GLN A 11 2.28 -16.79 3.02
C GLN A 11 2.45 -15.53 2.15
N ALA A 12 2.77 -14.38 2.75
CA ALA A 12 3.05 -13.16 2.00
C ALA A 12 4.26 -13.32 1.07
N VAL A 13 5.34 -13.95 1.54
CA VAL A 13 6.51 -14.30 0.70
C VAL A 13 6.12 -15.23 -0.44
N TYR A 14 5.37 -16.30 -0.14
CA TYR A 14 4.88 -17.26 -1.12
C TYR A 14 4.07 -16.59 -2.24
N ASN A 15 3.16 -15.68 -1.88
CA ASN A 15 2.33 -14.96 -2.85
C ASN A 15 3.19 -14.13 -3.83
N ILE A 16 4.23 -13.44 -3.34
CA ILE A 16 5.14 -12.66 -4.20
C ILE A 16 5.92 -13.57 -5.14
N ILE A 17 6.48 -14.67 -4.63
CA ILE A 17 7.25 -15.61 -5.43
C ILE A 17 6.38 -16.19 -6.54
N ASN A 18 5.17 -16.64 -6.21
CA ASN A 18 4.23 -17.19 -7.19
C ASN A 18 3.81 -16.17 -8.25
N ASN A 19 3.53 -14.92 -7.85
CA ASN A 19 3.15 -13.87 -8.79
C ASN A 19 4.30 -13.50 -9.74
N SER A 20 5.53 -13.42 -9.22
CA SER A 20 6.72 -13.12 -10.02
C SER A 20 7.21 -14.28 -10.88
N ALA A 21 7.01 -15.52 -10.44
CA ALA A 21 7.52 -16.74 -11.09
C ALA A 21 6.43 -17.65 -11.65
N SER A 22 5.29 -17.08 -12.03
CA SER A 22 4.24 -17.81 -12.74
C SER A 22 4.76 -18.39 -14.05
N ASP A 23 4.18 -19.52 -14.46
CA ASP A 23 4.60 -20.21 -15.69
C ASP A 23 4.48 -19.30 -16.91
N ASN A 24 3.44 -18.46 -16.96
CA ASN A 24 3.26 -17.45 -17.99
C ASN A 24 4.44 -16.47 -18.05
N LYS A 25 4.93 -16.00 -16.89
CA LYS A 25 6.06 -15.07 -16.82
C LYS A 25 7.36 -15.73 -17.27
N ILE A 26 7.57 -16.99 -16.88
CA ILE A 26 8.71 -17.80 -17.31
C ILE A 26 8.68 -17.98 -18.83
N ILE A 27 7.52 -18.33 -19.41
CA ILE A 27 7.33 -18.48 -20.86
C ILE A 27 7.62 -17.16 -21.59
N GLU A 28 7.13 -16.04 -21.08
CA GLU A 28 7.36 -14.71 -21.64
C GLU A 28 8.86 -14.36 -21.68
N LEU A 29 9.56 -14.58 -20.55
CA LEU A 29 11.01 -14.38 -20.46
C LEU A 29 11.77 -15.32 -21.40
N ASN A 30 11.37 -16.60 -21.48
CA ASN A 30 11.99 -17.58 -22.38
C ASN A 30 11.89 -17.12 -23.84
N LYS A 31 10.70 -16.69 -24.29
CA LYS A 31 10.50 -16.13 -25.64
C LYS A 31 11.38 -14.91 -25.88
N LYS A 32 11.42 -13.97 -24.93
CA LYS A 32 12.24 -12.75 -25.01
C LYS A 32 13.73 -13.03 -25.10
N HIS A 33 14.22 -14.09 -24.45
CA HIS A 33 15.64 -14.42 -24.39
C HIS A 33 16.11 -15.39 -25.50
N ASN A 34 15.20 -16.15 -26.12
CA ASN A 34 15.50 -17.04 -27.25
C ASN A 34 15.99 -16.31 -28.50
N VAL A 35 15.52 -15.08 -28.74
CA VAL A 35 15.88 -14.29 -29.93
C VAL A 35 17.15 -13.46 -29.76
N LYS A 36 17.79 -13.51 -28.58
CA LYS A 36 18.94 -12.65 -28.24
C LYS A 36 20.24 -13.43 -28.31
N ILE A 37 21.18 -12.96 -29.12
CA ILE A 37 22.59 -13.40 -29.09
C ILE A 37 23.23 -12.85 -27.81
N HIS A 38 23.74 -13.73 -26.95
CA HIS A 38 24.28 -13.34 -25.64
C HIS A 38 25.22 -14.41 -25.07
N PHE A 39 26.27 -14.02 -24.36
CA PHE A 39 27.22 -14.96 -23.74
C PHE A 39 26.67 -15.63 -22.46
N ILE A 40 25.92 -14.89 -21.63
CA ILE A 40 25.22 -15.45 -20.46
C ILE A 40 24.15 -16.47 -20.91
N PRO A 41 24.16 -17.70 -20.36
CA PRO A 41 23.17 -18.72 -20.73
C PRO A 41 21.74 -18.28 -20.47
N LYS A 42 20.82 -18.73 -21.33
CA LYS A 42 19.39 -18.37 -21.31
C LYS A 42 18.75 -18.53 -19.93
N ARG A 43 18.99 -19.65 -19.25
CA ARG A 43 18.38 -19.97 -17.94
C ARG A 43 18.75 -18.95 -16.86
N TYR A 44 20.01 -18.52 -16.80
CA TYR A 44 20.45 -17.48 -15.87
C TYR A 44 19.83 -16.11 -16.20
N ARG A 45 19.65 -15.79 -17.49
CA ARG A 45 18.96 -14.54 -17.90
C ARG A 45 17.48 -14.54 -17.50
N ILE A 46 16.80 -15.69 -17.65
CA ILE A 46 15.43 -15.87 -17.17
C ILE A 46 15.38 -15.70 -15.65
N PHE A 47 16.23 -16.42 -14.91
CA PHE A 47 16.28 -16.35 -13.45
C PHE A 47 16.55 -14.93 -12.95
N GLY A 48 17.54 -14.24 -13.53
CA GLY A 48 17.82 -12.84 -13.22
C GLY A 48 16.64 -11.91 -13.51
N GLY A 49 15.89 -12.14 -14.58
CA GLY A 49 14.65 -11.41 -14.87
C GLY A 49 13.54 -11.64 -13.84
N LEU A 50 13.43 -12.86 -13.30
CA LEU A 50 12.49 -13.17 -12.21
C LEU A 50 12.89 -12.45 -10.92
N LEU A 51 14.17 -12.51 -10.52
CA LEU A 51 14.68 -11.80 -9.35
C LEU A 51 14.50 -10.28 -9.48
N GLN A 52 14.71 -9.73 -10.67
CA GLN A 52 14.45 -8.32 -10.94
C GLN A 52 12.96 -7.99 -10.75
N SER A 53 12.06 -8.84 -11.25
CA SER A 53 10.61 -8.68 -11.03
C SER A 53 10.27 -8.70 -9.53
N MET A 54 10.87 -9.61 -8.77
CA MET A 54 10.67 -9.69 -7.32
C MET A 54 11.18 -8.44 -6.61
N ASN A 55 12.35 -7.91 -6.97
CA ASN A 55 12.87 -6.67 -6.38
C ASN A 55 11.93 -5.47 -6.64
N ILE A 56 11.31 -5.41 -7.81
CA ILE A 56 10.30 -4.38 -8.11
C ILE A 56 9.06 -4.61 -7.24
N GLN A 57 8.62 -5.85 -7.08
CA GLN A 57 7.46 -6.22 -6.26
C GLN A 57 7.74 -6.18 -4.74
N PHE A 58 9.00 -6.15 -4.31
CA PHE A 58 9.36 -6.06 -2.89
C PHE A 58 8.79 -4.79 -2.25
N GLY A 59 8.67 -3.70 -3.00
CA GLY A 59 7.95 -2.51 -2.54
C GLY A 59 6.51 -2.81 -2.07
N ASN A 60 5.86 -3.79 -2.69
CA ASN A 60 4.50 -4.21 -2.39
C ASN A 60 4.44 -5.33 -1.33
N PHE A 61 5.58 -5.83 -0.84
CA PHE A 61 5.59 -6.89 0.18
C PHE A 61 4.83 -6.49 1.43
N ILE A 62 5.00 -5.25 1.86
CA ILE A 62 4.33 -4.73 3.05
C ILE A 62 2.83 -4.57 2.80
N GLU A 63 2.42 -4.20 1.58
CA GLU A 63 1.01 -4.16 1.20
C GLU A 63 0.37 -5.54 1.31
N GLU A 64 1.01 -6.56 0.72
CA GLU A 64 0.57 -7.96 0.80
C GLU A 64 0.58 -8.48 2.23
N LEU A 65 1.63 -8.20 3.00
CA LEU A 65 1.73 -8.61 4.40
C LEU A 65 0.58 -8.01 5.22
N MET A 66 0.32 -6.71 5.09
CA MET A 66 -0.77 -6.04 5.80
C MET A 66 -2.13 -6.58 5.36
N LYS A 67 -2.33 -6.86 4.06
CA LYS A 67 -3.55 -7.50 3.56
C LYS A 67 -3.77 -8.86 4.22
N VAL A 68 -2.74 -9.72 4.30
CA VAL A 68 -2.84 -11.04 4.94
C VAL A 68 -3.12 -10.90 6.44
N ILE A 69 -2.38 -10.03 7.14
CA ILE A 69 -2.58 -9.79 8.58
C ILE A 69 -4.01 -9.36 8.87
N ILE A 70 -4.53 -8.34 8.16
CA ILE A 70 -5.89 -7.82 8.38
C ILE A 70 -6.94 -8.86 8.00
N SER A 71 -6.71 -9.66 6.95
CA SER A 71 -7.62 -10.75 6.56
C SER A 71 -7.76 -11.85 7.62
N ASN A 72 -6.76 -12.00 8.51
CA ASN A 72 -6.81 -12.94 9.62
C ASN A 72 -7.59 -12.40 10.84
N GLU A 73 -7.88 -11.10 10.87
CA GLU A 73 -8.72 -10.50 11.90
C GLU A 73 -10.20 -10.72 11.60
N LYS A 74 -10.90 -11.47 12.46
CA LYS A 74 -12.33 -11.78 12.27
C LYS A 74 -13.21 -10.53 12.19
N ARG A 75 -12.78 -9.43 12.83
CA ARG A 75 -13.48 -8.15 12.86
C ARG A 75 -13.56 -7.47 11.50
N TYR A 76 -12.56 -7.68 10.63
CA TYR A 76 -12.48 -6.93 9.37
C TYR A 76 -12.87 -7.76 8.15
N LYS A 77 -13.32 -7.04 7.13
CA LYS A 77 -13.56 -7.56 5.78
C LYS A 77 -12.76 -6.73 4.79
N ILE A 78 -11.89 -7.35 4.01
CA ILE A 78 -11.21 -6.66 2.91
C ILE A 78 -12.22 -6.34 1.81
N ILE A 79 -12.13 -5.12 1.25
CA ILE A 79 -12.90 -4.72 0.08
C ILE A 79 -12.06 -5.03 -1.16
N ASP A 80 -12.09 -6.29 -1.60
CA ASP A 80 -11.30 -6.79 -2.74
C ASP A 80 -11.70 -6.16 -4.08
N GLU A 81 -12.83 -5.46 -4.15
CA GLU A 81 -13.23 -4.71 -5.34
C GLU A 81 -12.16 -3.66 -5.75
N TYR A 82 -11.50 -3.05 -4.77
CA TYR A 82 -10.52 -1.98 -4.99
C TYR A 82 -9.12 -2.31 -4.46
N SER A 83 -9.03 -3.08 -3.37
CA SER A 83 -7.78 -3.32 -2.64
C SER A 83 -6.76 -4.11 -3.46
N GLY A 84 -5.56 -3.55 -3.65
CA GLY A 84 -4.49 -4.14 -4.44
C GLY A 84 -4.76 -4.19 -5.94
N LYS A 85 -5.88 -3.60 -6.42
CA LYS A 85 -6.18 -3.51 -7.85
C LYS A 85 -5.49 -2.31 -8.46
N LYS A 86 -4.92 -2.52 -9.64
CA LYS A 86 -4.32 -1.47 -10.44
C LYS A 86 -5.35 -0.77 -11.30
N SER A 87 -5.21 0.55 -11.45
CA SER A 87 -5.97 1.38 -12.38
C SER A 87 -7.49 1.34 -12.18
N ASN A 88 -7.95 1.38 -10.93
CA ASN A 88 -9.36 1.61 -10.64
C ASN A 88 -9.78 2.98 -11.20
N ASN A 89 -11.00 3.08 -11.71
CA ASN A 89 -11.47 4.30 -12.34
C ASN A 89 -12.31 5.10 -11.34
N PHE A 90 -11.83 6.28 -10.95
CA PHE A 90 -12.49 7.14 -9.97
C PHE A 90 -12.83 8.51 -10.56
N TYR A 91 -13.74 9.19 -9.87
CA TYR A 91 -14.25 10.50 -10.28
C TYR A 91 -14.13 11.49 -9.12
N ILE A 92 -13.74 12.73 -9.44
CA ILE A 92 -13.70 13.86 -8.50
C ILE A 92 -14.10 15.16 -9.20
N SER A 93 -14.79 16.05 -8.48
CA SER A 93 -15.12 17.39 -8.99
C SER A 93 -13.85 18.25 -9.09
N LYS A 94 -13.82 19.17 -10.05
CA LYS A 94 -12.74 20.15 -10.19
C LYS A 94 -12.63 21.06 -8.95
N SER A 95 -13.77 21.33 -8.31
CA SER A 95 -13.86 22.04 -7.02
C SER A 95 -13.03 21.33 -5.95
N ASN A 96 -13.24 20.02 -5.76
CA ASN A 96 -12.47 19.22 -4.81
C ASN A 96 -10.99 19.11 -5.17
N GLU A 97 -10.64 18.97 -6.45
CA GLU A 97 -9.22 18.99 -6.85
C GLU A 97 -8.53 20.30 -6.46
N THR A 98 -9.17 21.43 -6.78
CA THR A 98 -8.65 22.76 -6.45
C THR A 98 -8.51 22.96 -4.94
N ARG A 99 -9.51 22.48 -4.18
CA ARG A 99 -9.51 22.53 -2.72
C ARG A 99 -8.33 21.76 -2.12
N ILE A 100 -8.05 20.55 -2.63
CA ILE A 100 -6.91 19.73 -2.18
C ILE A 100 -5.59 20.42 -2.50
N ASP A 101 -5.44 20.98 -3.72
CA ASP A 101 -4.21 21.67 -4.11
C ASP A 101 -3.97 22.95 -3.29
N ASN A 102 -5.04 23.69 -2.98
CA ASN A 102 -4.97 24.85 -2.08
C ASN A 102 -4.56 24.46 -0.67
N TYR A 103 -5.10 23.36 -0.14
CA TYR A 103 -4.71 22.84 1.17
C TYR A 103 -3.22 22.49 1.22
N ILE A 104 -2.73 21.73 0.23
CA ILE A 104 -1.31 21.37 0.12
C ILE A 104 -0.44 22.63 0.07
N THR A 105 -0.83 23.62 -0.72
CA THR A 105 -0.10 24.89 -0.84
C THR A 105 -0.08 25.63 0.50
N SER A 106 -1.21 25.72 1.20
CA SER A 106 -1.32 26.37 2.51
C SER A 106 -0.40 25.74 3.56
N CYS A 107 -0.33 24.41 3.58
CA CYS A 107 0.60 23.68 4.44
C CYS A 107 2.07 24.00 4.16
N GLN A 108 2.43 24.30 2.91
CA GLN A 108 3.81 24.65 2.52
C GLN A 108 4.18 26.09 2.88
N THR A 109 3.21 27.01 2.84
CA THR A 109 3.44 28.43 3.06
C THR A 109 3.23 28.87 4.51
N THR A 110 2.58 28.04 5.33
CA THR A 110 2.19 28.37 6.71
C THR A 110 2.83 27.40 7.69
N SER A 111 3.42 27.92 8.77
CA SER A 111 3.86 27.10 9.89
C SER A 111 2.69 26.82 10.83
N ASN A 112 2.07 25.64 10.67
CA ASN A 112 1.00 25.16 11.54
C ASN A 112 1.57 24.35 12.72
N THR A 113 0.98 24.48 13.90
CA THR A 113 1.15 23.50 14.98
C THR A 113 0.43 22.20 14.63
N ASP A 114 0.77 21.09 15.31
CA ASP A 114 0.10 19.81 15.11
C ASP A 114 -1.43 19.90 15.32
N GLU A 115 -1.88 20.70 16.29
CA GLU A 115 -3.31 20.94 16.56
C GLU A 115 -3.99 21.74 15.43
N GLN A 116 -3.33 22.80 14.93
CA GLN A 116 -3.84 23.58 13.80
C GLN A 116 -3.92 22.73 12.53
N LEU A 117 -2.95 21.84 12.32
CA LEU A 117 -2.95 20.90 11.22
C LEU A 117 -4.13 19.92 11.33
N GLU A 118 -4.39 19.38 12.52
CA GLU A 118 -5.52 18.49 12.78
C GLU A 118 -6.87 19.15 12.48
N VAL A 119 -7.08 20.38 12.96
CA VAL A 119 -8.29 21.15 12.69
C VAL A 119 -8.45 21.42 11.19
N SER A 120 -7.37 21.87 10.54
CA SER A 120 -7.38 22.20 9.11
C SER A 120 -7.66 20.97 8.24
N PHE A 121 -7.08 19.82 8.58
CA PHE A 121 -7.31 18.57 7.87
C PHE A 121 -8.75 18.07 8.04
N LYS A 122 -9.31 18.11 9.26
CA LYS A 122 -10.72 17.76 9.51
C LYS A 122 -11.66 18.66 8.73
N ASN A 123 -11.37 19.95 8.64
CA ASN A 123 -12.17 20.89 7.84
C ASN A 123 -12.11 20.54 6.35
N LEU A 124 -10.92 20.25 5.82
CA LEU A 124 -10.76 19.78 4.43
C LEU A 124 -11.62 18.53 4.16
N GLN A 125 -11.58 17.53 5.04
CA GLN A 125 -12.38 16.32 4.88
C GLN A 125 -13.88 16.61 4.85
N LYS A 126 -14.37 17.46 5.76
CA LYS A 126 -15.78 17.88 5.79
C LYS A 126 -16.18 18.62 4.52
N GLU A 127 -15.34 19.53 4.03
CA GLU A 127 -15.62 20.26 2.79
C GLU A 127 -15.66 19.34 1.57
N ILE A 128 -14.76 18.35 1.50
CA ILE A 128 -14.78 17.33 0.43
C ILE A 128 -16.10 16.56 0.43
N ILE A 129 -16.51 16.06 1.60
CA ILE A 129 -17.75 15.31 1.77
C ILE A 129 -18.97 16.19 1.43
N ASN A 130 -18.99 17.43 1.89
CA ASN A 130 -20.06 18.38 1.60
C ASN A 130 -20.16 18.70 0.11
N ASP A 131 -19.03 18.86 -0.58
CA ASP A 131 -19.00 19.02 -2.04
C ASP A 131 -19.62 17.78 -2.70
N ILE A 132 -19.16 16.57 -2.37
CA ILE A 132 -19.67 15.32 -2.95
C ILE A 132 -21.18 15.13 -2.73
N ASN A 133 -21.69 15.49 -1.55
CA ASN A 133 -23.11 15.32 -1.21
C ASN A 133 -24.01 16.37 -1.87
N ASN A 134 -23.53 17.59 -2.08
CA ASN A 134 -24.34 18.69 -2.60
C ASN A 134 -24.14 18.96 -4.10
N ASN A 135 -23.01 18.51 -4.65
CA ASN A 135 -22.63 18.84 -6.02
C ASN A 135 -23.38 17.93 -7.00
N LYS A 136 -24.15 18.57 -7.89
CA LYS A 136 -24.90 17.93 -8.98
C LYS A 136 -24.15 17.99 -10.32
N GLU A 137 -22.92 18.51 -10.34
CA GLU A 137 -22.12 18.58 -11.54
C GLU A 137 -21.90 17.18 -12.14
N ASN A 138 -21.99 17.09 -13.47
CA ASN A 138 -21.55 15.90 -14.19
C ASN A 138 -20.03 15.79 -14.06
N ILE A 139 -19.58 14.91 -13.17
CA ILE A 139 -18.16 14.64 -12.98
C ILE A 139 -17.66 13.83 -14.18
N ASN A 140 -17.11 14.52 -15.17
CA ASN A 140 -16.62 13.89 -16.41
C ASN A 140 -15.14 13.50 -16.35
N ASN A 141 -14.41 13.89 -15.30
CA ASN A 141 -12.99 13.58 -15.17
C ASN A 141 -12.81 12.23 -14.48
N SER A 142 -12.38 11.24 -15.27
CA SER A 142 -12.05 9.90 -14.80
C SER A 142 -10.55 9.77 -14.56
N PHE A 143 -10.16 9.27 -13.39
CA PHE A 143 -8.75 9.09 -13.01
C PHE A 143 -8.47 7.63 -12.69
N LYS A 144 -7.37 7.12 -13.22
CA LYS A 144 -6.86 5.80 -12.85
C LYS A 144 -6.07 5.89 -11.56
N HIS A 145 -6.45 5.07 -10.58
CA HIS A 145 -5.78 5.04 -9.30
C HIS A 145 -5.64 3.63 -8.72
N ASP A 146 -4.51 3.39 -8.10
CA ASP A 146 -4.23 2.17 -7.36
C ASP A 146 -4.59 2.41 -5.90
N ILE A 147 -5.22 1.44 -5.25
CA ILE A 147 -5.44 1.50 -3.81
C ILE A 147 -4.70 0.37 -3.13
N ASP A 148 -3.82 0.71 -2.18
CA ASP A 148 -3.02 -0.26 -1.46
C ASP A 148 -3.94 -1.21 -0.67
N LEU A 149 -4.76 -0.68 0.25
CA LEU A 149 -5.71 -1.50 1.02
C LEU A 149 -6.95 -0.74 1.50
N LEU A 150 -8.13 -1.36 1.33
CA LEU A 150 -9.36 -1.01 2.01
C LEU A 150 -9.90 -2.18 2.82
N PHE A 151 -10.35 -1.88 4.03
CA PHE A 151 -11.08 -2.85 4.83
C PHE A 151 -12.18 -2.19 5.63
N GLU A 152 -13.24 -2.95 5.87
CA GLU A 152 -14.41 -2.55 6.64
C GLU A 152 -14.40 -3.26 7.99
N ASP A 153 -14.68 -2.50 9.05
CA ASP A 153 -15.03 -3.04 10.34
C ASP A 153 -16.49 -3.49 10.34
N LYS A 154 -16.71 -4.81 10.52
CA LYS A 154 -18.03 -5.43 10.43
C LYS A 154 -18.99 -4.96 11.53
N GLU A 155 -18.46 -4.44 12.65
CA GLU A 155 -19.29 -3.99 13.78
C GLU A 155 -19.75 -2.55 13.59
N THR A 156 -18.88 -1.68 13.09
CA THR A 156 -19.14 -0.24 12.95
C THR A 156 -19.54 0.19 11.54
N ASN A 157 -19.31 -0.66 10.53
CA ASN A 157 -19.41 -0.35 9.10
C ASN A 157 -18.48 0.79 8.62
N ILE A 158 -17.50 1.18 9.43
CA ILE A 158 -16.47 2.16 9.05
C ILE A 158 -15.50 1.48 8.09
N ILE A 159 -15.18 2.19 7.01
CA ILE A 159 -14.15 1.79 6.06
C ILE A 159 -12.85 2.49 6.39
N TYR A 160 -11.77 1.73 6.46
CA TYR A 160 -10.41 2.23 6.60
C TYR A 160 -9.69 2.13 5.27
N TYR A 161 -9.22 3.26 4.76
CA TYR A 161 -8.31 3.32 3.61
C TYR A 161 -6.88 3.45 4.13
N LEU A 162 -6.00 2.54 3.74
CA LEU A 162 -4.59 2.61 4.05
C LEU A 162 -3.80 2.95 2.78
N GLU A 163 -2.99 4.01 2.86
CA GLU A 163 -1.83 4.19 1.99
C GLU A 163 -0.61 3.67 2.75
N ILE A 164 0.02 2.63 2.22
CA ILE A 164 1.04 1.86 2.92
C ILE A 164 2.42 2.33 2.46
N LYS A 165 3.30 2.60 3.41
CA LYS A 165 4.70 2.94 3.18
C LYS A 165 5.57 2.15 4.16
N TYR A 166 6.71 1.67 3.69
CA TYR A 166 7.63 0.93 4.57
C TYR A 166 8.29 1.88 5.59
N ASN A 167 8.85 2.98 5.07
CA ASN A 167 9.56 3.98 5.85
C ASN A 167 9.04 5.39 5.54
N ASP A 168 9.27 6.29 6.49
CA ASP A 168 9.09 7.73 6.34
C ASP A 168 10.42 8.38 5.89
N ASP A 169 10.91 8.04 4.69
CA ASP A 169 12.24 8.41 4.19
C ASP A 169 12.23 9.10 2.81
N HIS A 170 11.07 9.60 2.37
CA HIS A 170 10.92 10.18 1.04
C HIS A 170 11.60 11.57 0.90
N ASP A 171 12.23 11.79 -0.26
CA ASP A 171 12.73 13.10 -0.70
C ASP A 171 11.60 14.16 -0.70
N THR A 172 11.94 15.43 -0.45
CA THR A 172 10.97 16.51 -0.21
C THR A 172 9.93 16.71 -1.32
N GLY A 173 10.29 16.54 -2.60
CA GLY A 173 9.34 16.61 -3.71
C GLY A 173 8.34 15.44 -3.72
N LYS A 174 8.82 14.21 -3.49
CA LYS A 174 7.97 13.02 -3.37
C LYS A 174 7.05 13.11 -2.15
N PHE A 175 7.50 13.79 -1.09
CA PHE A 175 6.72 13.97 0.13
C PHE A 175 5.43 14.77 -0.14
N VAL A 176 5.48 15.86 -0.92
CA VAL A 176 4.28 16.62 -1.30
C VAL A 176 3.31 15.76 -2.10
N ASP A 177 3.83 15.08 -3.12
CA ASP A 177 3.00 14.32 -4.06
C ASP A 177 2.32 13.13 -3.39
N ILE A 178 2.98 12.45 -2.44
CA ILE A 178 2.37 11.36 -1.66
C ILE A 178 1.22 11.88 -0.81
N ASN A 179 1.40 13.00 -0.10
CA ASN A 179 0.33 13.56 0.73
C ASN A 179 -0.83 14.06 -0.13
N ARG A 180 -0.56 14.71 -1.27
CA ARG A 180 -1.60 15.10 -2.24
C ARG A 180 -2.35 13.87 -2.76
N LYS A 181 -1.61 12.82 -3.17
CA LYS A 181 -2.17 11.54 -3.64
C LYS A 181 -3.11 10.96 -2.59
N PHE A 182 -2.64 10.81 -1.36
CA PHE A 182 -3.41 10.27 -0.24
C PHE A 182 -4.75 10.99 -0.03
N ILE A 183 -4.76 12.33 -0.05
CA ILE A 183 -5.98 13.13 0.12
C ILE A 183 -6.91 12.98 -1.10
N LYS A 184 -6.36 12.98 -2.32
CA LYS A 184 -7.16 12.74 -3.54
C LYS A 184 -7.81 11.35 -3.50
N THR A 185 -7.08 10.33 -3.06
CA THR A 185 -7.62 8.98 -2.91
C THR A 185 -8.76 8.91 -1.90
N PHE A 186 -8.64 9.60 -0.77
CA PHE A 186 -9.75 9.73 0.17
C PHE A 186 -10.99 10.34 -0.52
N ALA A 187 -10.84 11.43 -1.27
CA ALA A 187 -11.94 12.05 -1.99
C ALA A 187 -12.57 11.13 -3.07
N TYR A 188 -11.73 10.37 -3.78
CA TYR A 188 -12.19 9.36 -4.74
C TYR A 188 -13.09 8.32 -4.08
N LEU A 189 -12.62 7.75 -2.97
CA LEU A 189 -13.33 6.70 -2.26
C LEU A 189 -14.63 7.21 -1.63
N VAL A 190 -14.64 8.43 -1.09
CA VAL A 190 -15.88 9.05 -0.57
C VAL A 190 -16.90 9.23 -1.69
N ASN A 191 -16.46 9.67 -2.88
CA ASN A 191 -17.37 9.83 -4.01
C ASN A 191 -17.87 8.49 -4.57
N GLU A 192 -17.03 7.45 -4.55
CA GLU A 192 -17.40 6.12 -5.03
C GLU A 192 -18.37 5.43 -4.06
N LEU A 193 -18.08 5.49 -2.76
CA LEU A 193 -18.77 4.68 -1.75
C LEU A 193 -19.89 5.43 -1.01
N LYS A 194 -19.98 6.77 -1.14
CA LYS A 194 -21.00 7.76 -0.71
C LYS A 194 -21.69 7.59 0.65
N THR A 195 -22.23 6.41 0.92
CA THR A 195 -23.04 6.07 2.09
C THR A 195 -22.24 5.57 3.28
N LYS A 196 -20.93 5.36 3.13
CA LYS A 196 -20.06 4.82 4.18
C LYS A 196 -19.09 5.87 4.70
N GLU A 197 -18.88 5.86 6.01
CA GLU A 197 -17.81 6.64 6.64
C GLU A 197 -16.45 6.04 6.27
N ILE A 198 -15.53 6.89 5.80
CA ILE A 198 -14.19 6.49 5.42
C ILE A 198 -13.17 7.23 6.27
N ILE A 199 -12.28 6.48 6.91
CA ILE A 199 -11.15 7.00 7.66
C ILE A 199 -9.86 6.71 6.88
N PRO A 200 -9.22 7.75 6.30
CA PRO A 200 -7.95 7.58 5.60
C PRO A 200 -6.79 7.52 6.60
N ILE A 201 -5.89 6.56 6.41
CA ILE A 201 -4.70 6.31 7.23
C ILE A 201 -3.47 6.26 6.33
N LEU A 202 -2.53 7.18 6.55
CA LEU A 202 -1.19 7.07 6.02
C LEU A 202 -0.39 6.18 6.97
N PHE A 203 -0.15 4.95 6.55
CA PHE A 203 0.49 3.93 7.37
C PHE A 203 1.99 3.84 7.05
N PHE A 204 2.81 3.98 8.09
CA PHE A 204 4.23 3.66 8.03
C PHE A 204 4.49 2.38 8.81
N PHE A 205 5.11 1.39 8.16
CA PHE A 205 5.39 0.11 8.82
C PHE A 205 6.35 0.28 10.00
N ASN A 206 7.40 1.09 9.85
CA ASN A 206 8.33 1.36 10.95
C ASN A 206 7.77 2.35 12.00
N ASN A 207 8.45 2.46 13.14
CA ASN A 207 8.10 3.42 14.21
C ASN A 207 8.82 4.77 14.07
N LYS A 208 9.77 4.91 13.15
CA LYS A 208 10.66 6.07 13.06
C LYS A 208 9.94 7.24 12.39
N ARG A 209 9.99 8.41 13.02
CA ARG A 209 9.61 9.70 12.41
C ARG A 209 10.87 10.42 11.95
N MET A 210 11.01 10.71 10.65
CA MET A 210 12.20 11.40 10.13
C MET A 210 12.03 12.92 10.07
N LYS A 211 10.86 13.41 9.65
CA LYS A 211 10.53 14.85 9.59
C LYS A 211 9.11 15.09 10.11
N GLY A 212 8.81 16.31 10.51
CA GLY A 212 7.43 16.70 10.83
C GLY A 212 6.59 16.66 9.55
N ASN A 213 5.56 15.81 9.50
CA ASN A 213 4.55 15.88 8.44
C ASN A 213 3.72 17.16 8.66
N ILE A 214 3.74 18.06 7.67
CA ILE A 214 3.00 19.33 7.69
C ILE A 214 1.66 19.25 6.93
N TYR A 215 1.33 18.10 6.35
CA TYR A 215 0.15 17.89 5.51
C TYR A 215 -0.89 17.00 6.17
N ILE A 216 -0.46 15.96 6.89
CA ILE A 216 -1.36 14.95 7.47
C ILE A 216 -1.11 14.90 8.98
N PRO A 217 -2.16 15.00 9.82
CA PRO A 217 -1.99 15.03 11.25
C PRO A 217 -1.47 13.70 11.80
N GLU A 218 -0.39 13.78 12.59
CA GLU A 218 0.31 12.61 13.16
C GLU A 218 -0.61 11.80 14.09
N ASN A 219 -1.42 12.46 14.91
CA ASN A 219 -2.20 11.82 15.97
C ASN A 219 -3.49 11.17 15.46
N THR A 220 -4.04 11.60 14.33
CA THR A 220 -5.34 11.11 13.83
C THR A 220 -5.24 10.26 12.57
N ASN A 221 -4.40 10.66 11.61
CA ASN A 221 -4.41 10.10 10.26
C ASN A 221 -3.09 9.45 9.85
N ILE A 222 -2.02 9.63 10.62
CA ILE A 222 -0.81 8.81 10.50
C ILE A 222 -0.87 7.71 11.55
N ARG A 223 -0.51 6.49 11.14
CA ARG A 223 -0.31 5.38 12.06
C ARG A 223 1.01 4.71 11.75
N ARG A 224 1.88 4.65 12.75
CA ARG A 224 3.16 3.95 12.66
C ARG A 224 3.03 2.54 13.22
N GLY A 225 3.95 1.65 12.86
CA GLY A 225 3.97 0.22 13.23
C GLY A 225 3.21 -0.14 14.51
N LYS A 226 3.76 0.22 15.68
CA LYS A 226 3.15 -0.10 16.98
C LYS A 226 1.74 0.47 17.14
N GLN A 227 1.54 1.75 16.82
CA GLN A 227 0.26 2.43 16.97
C GLN A 227 -0.84 1.78 16.11
N PHE A 228 -0.50 1.37 14.89
CA PHE A 228 -1.44 0.68 14.02
C PHE A 228 -1.79 -0.70 14.60
N PHE A 229 -0.77 -1.48 14.96
CA PHE A 229 -0.96 -2.84 15.45
C PHE A 229 -1.77 -2.86 16.75
N GLU A 230 -1.44 -2.02 17.72
CA GLU A 230 -2.18 -1.94 18.99
C GLU A 230 -3.64 -1.53 18.81
N LYS A 231 -3.92 -0.66 17.83
CA LYS A 231 -5.28 -0.17 17.58
C LYS A 231 -6.13 -1.15 16.79
N PHE A 232 -5.54 -1.80 15.78
CA PHE A 232 -6.30 -2.54 14.79
C PHE A 232 -6.13 -4.04 14.89
N LEU A 233 -5.02 -4.55 15.41
CA LEU A 233 -4.63 -5.94 15.25
C LEU A 233 -4.49 -6.68 16.60
N SER A 234 -4.74 -7.98 16.58
CA SER A 234 -4.50 -8.86 17.72
C SER A 234 -3.04 -9.27 17.85
N ILE A 235 -2.29 -9.25 16.74
CA ILE A 235 -0.87 -9.56 16.71
C ILE A 235 -0.03 -8.35 17.15
N LYS A 236 1.11 -8.61 17.81
CA LYS A 236 2.01 -7.55 18.25
C LYS A 236 2.98 -7.16 17.15
N TYR A 237 3.22 -5.86 17.02
CA TYR A 237 4.20 -5.32 16.08
C TYR A 237 5.60 -5.92 16.31
N ASP A 238 6.05 -5.99 17.57
CA ASP A 238 7.40 -6.46 17.90
C ASP A 238 7.64 -7.93 17.49
N ASP A 239 6.60 -8.77 17.49
CA ASP A 239 6.69 -10.16 17.02
C ASP A 239 6.90 -10.24 15.50
N VAL A 240 6.21 -9.38 14.75
CA VAL A 240 6.36 -9.28 13.29
C VAL A 240 7.72 -8.69 12.93
N ASP A 241 8.09 -7.56 13.55
CA ASP A 241 9.35 -6.88 13.32
C ASP A 241 10.55 -7.80 13.57
N SER A 242 10.57 -8.51 14.70
CA SER A 242 11.63 -9.46 15.05
C SER A 242 11.76 -10.60 14.05
N TYR A 243 10.65 -11.09 13.50
CA TYR A 243 10.70 -12.14 12.50
C TYR A 243 11.19 -11.62 11.15
N LEU A 244 10.71 -10.45 10.71
CA LEU A 244 11.13 -9.84 9.45
C LEU A 244 12.64 -9.57 9.41
N GLN A 245 13.26 -9.21 10.55
CA GLN A 245 14.71 -9.01 10.64
C GLN A 245 15.54 -10.24 10.25
N ASN A 246 14.99 -11.44 10.42
CA ASN A 246 15.69 -12.71 10.13
C ASN A 246 15.03 -13.51 8.99
N LEU A 247 14.01 -12.95 8.34
CA LEU A 247 13.20 -13.67 7.36
C LEU A 247 14.03 -14.13 6.15
N SER A 248 14.92 -13.28 5.64
CA SER A 248 15.75 -13.58 4.46
C SER A 248 16.67 -14.78 4.68
N GLU A 249 17.09 -15.00 5.92
CA GLU A 249 18.00 -16.08 6.31
C GLU A 249 17.26 -17.31 6.85
N SER A 250 15.93 -17.32 6.81
CA SER A 250 15.16 -18.47 7.25
C SER A 250 15.27 -19.61 6.24
N ASN A 251 15.43 -20.84 6.75
CA ASN A 251 15.54 -22.04 5.92
C ASN A 251 14.35 -22.18 4.95
N GLU A 252 13.14 -21.82 5.40
CA GLU A 252 11.96 -21.90 4.55
C GLU A 252 12.02 -20.95 3.34
N VAL A 253 12.46 -19.70 3.55
CA VAL A 253 12.60 -18.73 2.47
C VAL A 253 13.73 -19.13 1.52
N ILE A 254 14.87 -19.57 2.05
CA ILE A 254 15.99 -20.07 1.24
C ILE A 254 15.52 -21.23 0.35
N GLU A 255 14.79 -22.19 0.93
CA GLU A 255 14.25 -23.34 0.19
C GLU A 255 13.29 -22.91 -0.94
N MET A 256 12.46 -21.88 -0.72
CA MET A 256 11.59 -21.34 -1.77
C MET A 256 12.38 -20.78 -2.95
N PHE A 257 13.47 -20.05 -2.70
CA PHE A 257 14.34 -19.52 -3.76
C PHE A 257 15.13 -20.63 -4.46
N ASP A 258 15.60 -21.64 -3.71
CA ASP A 258 16.29 -22.81 -4.28
C ASP A 258 15.37 -23.63 -5.20
N ASN A 259 14.11 -23.81 -4.80
CA ASN A 259 13.11 -24.50 -5.61
C ASN A 259 12.80 -23.72 -6.90
N LEU A 260 12.72 -22.39 -6.82
CA LEU A 260 12.58 -21.55 -8.00
C LEU A 260 13.79 -21.67 -8.94
N TYR A 261 15.01 -21.65 -8.39
CA TYR A 261 16.23 -21.82 -9.16
C TYR A 261 16.22 -23.16 -9.91
N LYS A 262 15.94 -24.27 -9.21
CA LYS A 262 15.84 -25.61 -9.82
C LYS A 262 14.82 -25.63 -10.96
N LYS A 263 13.62 -25.10 -10.72
CA LYS A 263 12.54 -24.98 -11.72
C LYS A 263 13.02 -24.29 -13.00
N VAL A 264 13.75 -23.17 -12.88
CA VAL A 264 14.26 -22.44 -14.04
C VAL A 264 15.42 -23.17 -14.72
N MET A 265 16.27 -23.83 -13.94
CA MET A 265 17.43 -24.55 -14.45
C MET A 265 17.05 -25.84 -15.20
N GLU A 266 15.87 -26.39 -14.98
CA GLU A 266 15.35 -27.56 -15.69
C GLU A 266 14.68 -27.20 -17.04
N LEU A 267 14.46 -25.93 -17.34
CA LEU A 267 13.82 -25.48 -18.59
C LEU A 267 14.68 -25.83 -19.82
N LYS A 268 14.13 -26.62 -20.75
CA LYS A 268 14.79 -26.93 -22.02
C LYS A 268 14.84 -25.69 -22.94
#